data_AF-M0N2F3-F1
#
_entry.id   AF-M0N2F3-F1
#
_cell.length_a   1.000
_cell.length_b   1.000
_cell.length_c   1.000
_cell.angle_alpha   90.00
_cell.angle_beta   90.00
_cell.angle_gamma   90.00
#
_symmetry.space_group_name_H-M   'P 1'
#
loop_
_entity.id
_entity.type
_entity.pdbx_description
1 polymer ?
#
loop_
_entity_poly.entity_id
_entity_poly.type
_entity_poly.pdbx_seq_one_letter_code
_entity_poly.pdbx_strand_id
1 'polypeptide(L)'
;MFSERYGLPADLGVHNTILSNLAATGFVGGGLYLLAILTVAFVAFRLIVSTEGVERLLWIAMLCSMATFHAYSSWMAAYHWTVGNAAFWLLAGATIGAASRRYRSWPTNAEVAEEGLSTTGRVQG
;
A
#
# COMPACT_ATOMS: atom_id res chain seq x y z
N MET A 1 -2.10 -19.95 -31.71
CA MET A 1 -1.63 -18.58 -31.44
C MET A 1 -2.06 -17.68 -32.58
N PHE A 2 -2.82 -16.61 -32.32
CA PHE A 2 -3.27 -15.65 -33.35
C PHE A 2 -2.20 -14.60 -33.70
N SER A 3 -1.20 -14.39 -32.84
CA SER A 3 -0.12 -13.41 -33.01
C SER A 3 0.92 -13.80 -34.07
N GLU A 4 1.27 -15.09 -34.17
CA GLU A 4 2.28 -15.58 -35.12
C GLU A 4 1.86 -15.45 -36.59
N ARG A 5 0.55 -15.39 -36.87
CA ARG A 5 0.01 -15.21 -38.23
C ARG A 5 0.30 -13.85 -38.86
N TYR A 6 0.75 -12.87 -38.09
CA TYR A 6 1.01 -11.50 -38.54
C TYR A 6 2.50 -11.11 -38.48
N GLY A 7 3.42 -12.06 -38.28
CA GLY A 7 4.86 -11.78 -38.27
C GLY A 7 5.34 -10.92 -37.11
N LEU A 8 4.50 -10.75 -36.07
CA LEU A 8 4.87 -10.07 -34.84
C LEU A 8 5.68 -11.03 -33.95
N PRO A 9 6.80 -10.57 -33.36
CA PRO A 9 7.57 -11.38 -32.42
C PRO A 9 6.67 -11.88 -31.29
N ALA A 10 6.82 -13.16 -30.91
CA ALA A 10 5.98 -13.84 -29.93
C ALA A 10 5.99 -13.19 -28.54
N ASP A 11 7.01 -12.36 -28.25
CA ASP A 11 7.15 -11.54 -27.05
C ASP A 11 6.73 -10.08 -27.30
N LEU A 12 5.44 -9.83 -27.47
CA LEU A 12 4.89 -8.50 -27.18
C LEU A 12 4.82 -8.35 -25.66
N GLY A 13 5.96 -8.00 -25.06
CA GLY A 13 6.06 -7.76 -23.62
C GLY A 13 5.05 -6.69 -23.20
N VAL A 14 4.19 -7.00 -22.24
CA VAL A 14 3.25 -6.01 -21.72
C VAL A 14 4.03 -5.00 -20.89
N HIS A 15 4.12 -3.76 -21.38
CA HIS A 15 4.89 -2.66 -20.78
C HIS A 15 4.17 -1.98 -19.62
N ASN A 16 3.52 -2.75 -18.74
CA ASN A 16 2.84 -2.18 -17.58
C ASN A 16 2.51 -3.27 -16.56
N THR A 17 2.84 -3.06 -15.29
CA THR A 17 2.59 -4.06 -14.23
C THR A 17 1.10 -4.28 -13.97
N ILE A 18 0.26 -3.27 -14.13
CA ILE A 18 -1.21 -3.41 -13.97
C ILE A 18 -1.78 -4.20 -15.15
N LEU A 19 -1.39 -3.87 -16.39
CA LEU A 19 -1.85 -4.61 -17.58
C LEU A 19 -1.32 -6.05 -17.60
N SER A 20 -0.12 -6.28 -17.07
CA SER A 20 0.45 -7.62 -16.93
C SER A 20 -0.32 -8.45 -15.90
N ASN A 21 -0.72 -7.87 -14.76
CA ASN A 21 -1.59 -8.55 -13.79
C ASN A 21 -2.95 -8.87 -14.44
N LEU A 22 -3.52 -7.91 -15.17
CA LEU A 22 -4.78 -8.08 -15.90
C LEU A 22 -4.68 -9.18 -16.96
N ALA A 23 -3.57 -9.26 -17.70
CA ALA A 23 -3.35 -10.29 -18.70
C ALA A 23 -3.13 -11.68 -18.07
N ALA A 24 -2.41 -11.76 -16.95
CA ALA A 24 -2.08 -13.02 -16.28
C ALA A 24 -3.24 -13.61 -15.47
N THR A 25 -4.07 -12.76 -14.86
CA THR A 25 -5.08 -13.17 -13.86
C THR A 25 -6.50 -12.77 -14.23
N GLY A 26 -6.67 -12.11 -15.38
CA GLY A 26 -7.96 -11.55 -15.80
C GLY A 26 -8.39 -10.34 -14.97
N PHE A 27 -9.63 -9.91 -15.20
CA PHE A 27 -10.22 -8.74 -14.54
C PHE A 27 -10.18 -8.83 -13.01
N VAL A 28 -10.36 -10.02 -12.44
CA VAL A 28 -10.38 -10.22 -10.99
C VAL A 28 -9.03 -9.92 -10.37
N GLY A 29 -7.96 -10.57 -10.81
CA GLY A 29 -6.65 -10.36 -10.18
C GLY A 29 -6.05 -9.00 -10.53
N GLY A 30 -6.27 -8.49 -11.75
CA GLY A 30 -5.92 -7.10 -12.10
C GLY A 30 -6.65 -6.08 -11.22
N GLY A 31 -7.94 -6.28 -10.98
CA GLY A 31 -8.75 -5.43 -10.11
C GLY A 31 -8.31 -5.47 -8.65
N LEU A 32 -8.03 -6.66 -8.10
CA LEU A 32 -7.52 -6.81 -6.73
C LEU A 32 -6.13 -6.19 -6.56
N TYR A 33 -5.27 -6.30 -7.56
CA TYR A 33 -3.96 -5.67 -7.54
C TYR A 33 -4.08 -4.14 -7.51
N LEU A 34 -4.93 -3.57 -8.37
CA LEU A 34 -5.22 -2.12 -8.35
C LEU A 34 -5.81 -1.68 -7.01
N LEU A 35 -6.75 -2.45 -6.46
CA LEU A 35 -7.34 -2.18 -5.15
C LEU A 35 -6.28 -2.19 -4.04
N ALA A 36 -5.34 -3.12 -4.06
CA ALA A 36 -4.24 -3.17 -3.11
C ALA A 36 -3.38 -1.89 -3.18
N ILE A 37 -3.00 -1.46 -4.40
CA ILE A 37 -2.24 -0.22 -4.61
C ILE A 37 -2.98 0.98 -4.02
N LEU A 38 -4.26 1.15 -4.37
CA LEU A 38 -5.08 2.26 -3.91
C LEU A 38 -5.26 2.26 -2.39
N THR A 39 -5.46 1.08 -1.80
CA THR A 39 -5.64 0.93 -0.36
C THR A 39 -4.37 1.33 0.40
N VAL A 40 -3.20 0.86 -0.04
CA VAL A 40 -1.93 1.21 0.61
C VAL A 40 -1.62 2.69 0.44
N ALA A 41 -1.85 3.27 -0.75
CA ALA A 41 -1.69 4.70 -0.99
C ALA A 41 -2.62 5.53 -0.08
N PHE A 42 -3.87 5.09 0.10
CA PHE A 42 -4.81 5.73 1.01
C PHE A 42 -4.33 5.69 2.47
N VAL A 43 -3.82 4.54 2.92
CA VAL A 43 -3.27 4.40 4.29
C VAL A 43 -2.03 5.27 4.47
N ALA A 44 -1.10 5.28 3.52
CA ALA A 44 0.06 6.16 3.54
C ALA A 44 -0.36 7.64 3.61
N PHE A 45 -1.34 8.05 2.80
CA PHE A 45 -1.89 9.40 2.85
C PHE A 45 -2.50 9.74 4.22
N ARG A 46 -3.25 8.81 4.83
CA ARG A 46 -3.79 8.98 6.20
C ARG A 46 -2.67 9.13 7.23
N LEU A 47 -1.56 8.41 7.07
CA LEU A 47 -0.37 8.57 7.92
C LEU A 47 0.26 9.96 7.73
N ILE A 48 0.39 10.45 6.50
CA ILE A 48 0.90 11.82 6.23
C ILE A 48 0.07 12.87 6.96
N VAL A 49 -1.27 12.79 6.85
CA VAL A 49 -2.18 13.78 7.45
C VAL A 49 -2.20 13.68 8.99
N SER A 50 -1.94 12.50 9.56
CA SER A 50 -2.05 12.27 11.01
C SER A 50 -0.72 12.33 11.78
N THR A 51 0.41 12.52 11.09
CA THR A 51 1.77 12.55 11.67
C THR A 51 2.38 13.93 11.52
N GLU A 52 3.41 14.26 12.31
CA GLU A 52 4.10 15.56 12.24
C GLU A 52 5.63 15.39 12.16
N GLY A 53 6.34 16.46 11.83
CA GLY A 53 7.80 16.47 11.80
C GLY A 53 8.42 15.46 10.82
N VAL A 54 9.46 14.77 11.28
CA VAL A 54 10.24 13.80 10.48
C VAL A 54 9.40 12.59 10.07
N GLU A 55 8.46 12.17 10.93
CA GLU A 55 7.56 11.05 10.63
C GLU A 55 6.71 11.34 9.39
N ARG A 56 6.20 12.58 9.26
CA ARG A 56 5.43 13.02 8.08
C ARG A 56 6.26 12.92 6.79
N LEU A 57 7.53 13.34 6.85
CA LEU A 57 8.43 13.29 5.70
C LEU A 57 8.69 11.85 5.25
N LEU A 58 8.82 10.90 6.19
CA LEU A 58 8.97 9.48 5.87
C LEU A 58 7.76 8.94 5.11
N TRP A 59 6.54 9.29 5.53
CA TRP A 59 5.33 8.85 4.83
C TRP A 59 5.15 9.49 3.46
N ILE A 60 5.55 10.76 3.30
CA ILE A 60 5.61 11.42 1.99
C ILE A 60 6.60 10.69 1.08
N ALA A 61 7.81 10.41 1.57
CA ALA A 61 8.83 9.69 0.82
C ALA A 61 8.39 8.26 0.44
N MET A 62 7.68 7.58 1.34
CA MET A 62 7.08 6.27 1.10
C MET A 62 6.05 6.34 -0.05
N LEU A 63 5.12 7.30 0.00
CA LEU A 63 4.11 7.48 -1.05
C LEU A 63 4.75 7.84 -2.40
N CYS A 64 5.76 8.73 -2.39
CA CYS A 64 6.53 9.05 -3.59
C CYS A 64 7.23 7.81 -4.17
N SER A 65 7.86 6.99 -3.33
CA SER A 65 8.53 5.75 -3.77
C SER A 65 7.57 4.78 -4.44
N MET A 66 6.36 4.60 -3.88
CA MET A 66 5.31 3.78 -4.48
C MET A 66 4.83 4.33 -5.82
N ALA A 67 4.59 5.65 -5.91
CA ALA A 67 4.17 6.30 -7.15
C ALA A 67 5.24 6.17 -8.24
N THR A 68 6.50 6.42 -7.90
CA THR A 68 7.64 6.26 -8.83
C THR A 68 7.81 4.81 -9.25
N PHE A 69 7.66 3.85 -8.34
CA PHE A 69 7.68 2.42 -8.67
C PHE A 69 6.62 2.10 -9.74
N HIS A 70 5.37 2.51 -9.55
CA HIS A 70 4.30 2.23 -10.53
C HIS A 70 4.50 2.98 -11.85
N ALA A 71 4.93 4.23 -11.82
CA ALA A 71 5.25 5.01 -13.01
C ALA A 71 6.40 4.37 -13.81
N TYR A 72 7.49 4.00 -13.14
CA TYR A 72 8.62 3.32 -13.77
C TYR A 72 8.22 1.95 -14.33
N SER A 73 7.40 1.20 -13.60
CA SER A 73 6.86 -0.09 -14.02
C SER A 73 5.90 -0.01 -15.23
N SER A 74 5.49 1.21 -15.62
CA SER A 74 4.68 1.47 -16.81
C SER A 74 5.51 1.73 -18.06
N TRP A 75 6.85 1.77 -17.94
CA TRP A 75 7.76 1.98 -19.06
C TRP A 75 8.64 0.74 -19.33
N MET A 76 9.06 0.06 -18.26
CA MET A 76 9.89 -1.14 -18.40
C MET A 76 9.05 -2.35 -18.81
N ALA A 77 9.56 -3.12 -19.79
CA ALA A 77 9.05 -4.46 -20.06
C ALA A 77 9.14 -5.27 -18.76
N ALA A 78 8.11 -6.08 -18.47
CA ALA A 78 7.96 -6.85 -17.24
C ALA A 78 8.97 -8.02 -17.10
N TYR A 79 10.25 -7.81 -17.42
CA TYR A 79 11.32 -8.75 -17.10
C TYR A 79 11.51 -8.81 -15.58
N HIS A 80 11.44 -10.02 -15.02
CA HIS A 80 11.51 -10.31 -13.58
C HIS A 80 10.40 -9.69 -12.71
N TRP A 81 9.15 -9.87 -13.15
CA TRP A 81 7.89 -9.66 -12.41
C TRP A 81 7.96 -9.85 -10.88
N THR A 82 8.66 -10.89 -10.44
CA THR A 82 8.74 -11.30 -9.03
C THR A 82 9.46 -10.29 -8.15
N VAL A 83 10.56 -9.68 -8.64
CA VAL A 83 11.39 -8.77 -7.83
C VAL A 83 10.69 -7.44 -7.62
N GLY A 84 10.05 -6.90 -8.67
CA GLY A 84 9.27 -5.67 -8.58
C GLY A 84 8.08 -5.81 -7.63
N ASN A 85 7.33 -6.90 -7.74
CA ASN A 85 6.21 -7.16 -6.83
C ASN A 85 6.67 -7.36 -5.39
N ALA A 86 7.79 -8.03 -5.15
CA ALA A 86 8.33 -8.18 -3.80
C ALA A 86 8.62 -6.81 -3.14
N ALA A 87 9.21 -5.88 -3.88
CA ALA A 87 9.46 -4.52 -3.39
C ALA A 87 8.15 -3.80 -3.02
N PHE A 88 7.14 -3.86 -3.90
CA PHE A 88 5.82 -3.30 -3.60
C PHE A 88 5.21 -3.91 -2.34
N TRP A 89 5.21 -5.24 -2.21
CA TRP A 89 4.63 -5.92 -1.05
C TRP A 89 5.36 -5.62 0.26
N LEU A 90 6.68 -5.40 0.21
CA LEU A 90 7.45 -4.96 1.38
C LEU A 90 7.05 -3.54 1.82
N LEU A 91 6.94 -2.59 0.89
CA LEU A 91 6.52 -1.21 1.19
C LEU A 91 5.08 -1.18 1.71
N ALA A 92 4.20 -2.01 1.13
CA ALA A 92 2.83 -2.20 1.60
C ALA A 92 2.79 -2.74 3.03
N GLY A 93 3.54 -3.81 3.32
CA GLY A 93 3.63 -4.40 4.65
C GLY A 93 4.15 -3.41 5.70
N ALA A 94 5.18 -2.63 5.37
CA ALA A 94 5.71 -1.58 6.25
C ALA A 94 4.66 -0.50 6.56
N THR A 95 3.96 -0.02 5.53
CA THR A 95 2.92 1.02 5.65
C THR A 95 1.74 0.55 6.50
N ILE A 96 1.20 -0.62 6.21
CA ILE A 96 0.08 -1.21 6.97
C ILE A 96 0.51 -1.55 8.40
N GLY A 97 1.71 -2.10 8.57
CA GLY A 97 2.27 -2.41 9.88
C GLY A 97 2.38 -1.18 10.78
N ALA A 98 2.88 -0.06 10.26
CA ALA A 98 2.94 1.19 11.00
C ALA A 98 1.55 1.75 11.34
N ALA A 99 0.61 1.72 10.39
CA ALA A 99 -0.77 2.13 10.64
C ALA A 99 -1.42 1.29 11.74
N SER A 100 -1.24 -0.04 11.72
CA SER A 100 -1.82 -0.95 12.72
C SER A 100 -1.34 -0.68 14.15
N ARG A 101 -0.05 -0.35 14.33
CA ARG A 101 0.52 0.03 15.63
C ARG A 101 -0.14 1.28 16.17
N ARG A 102 -0.37 2.27 15.30
CA ARG A 102 -0.98 3.55 15.66
C ARG A 102 -2.46 3.40 16.02
N TYR A 103 -3.20 2.57 15.29
CA TYR A 103 -4.60 2.27 15.63
C TYR A 103 -4.73 1.48 16.94
N ARG A 104 -3.72 0.67 17.30
CA ARG A 104 -3.68 -0.02 18.60
C ARG A 104 -3.40 0.93 19.77
N SER A 105 -2.60 1.99 19.56
CA SER A 105 -2.29 2.97 20.60
C SER A 105 -3.38 4.04 20.80
N TRP A 106 -4.48 3.99 20.03
CA TRP A 106 -5.61 4.87 20.26
C TRP A 106 -6.34 4.40 21.52
N PRO A 107 -6.51 5.25 22.55
CA PRO A 107 -7.22 4.83 23.76
C PRO A 107 -8.62 4.40 23.37
N THR A 108 -8.90 3.11 23.54
CA THR A 108 -10.27 2.61 23.41
C THR A 108 -11.12 3.23 24.51
N ASN A 109 -12.38 3.57 24.23
CA ASN A 109 -13.29 4.21 25.19
C ASN A 109 -13.39 3.49 26.56
N ALA A 110 -12.95 2.24 26.65
CA ALA A 110 -12.80 1.48 27.88
C ALA A 110 -11.71 2.04 28.83
N GLU A 111 -10.53 2.44 28.32
CA GLU A 111 -9.44 2.99 29.15
C GLU A 111 -9.77 4.40 29.66
N VAL A 112 -10.43 5.22 28.83
CA VAL A 112 -10.90 6.56 29.21
C VAL A 112 -11.97 6.49 30.30
N ALA A 113 -12.81 5.46 30.27
CA ALA A 113 -13.82 5.22 31.30
C ALA A 113 -13.19 4.78 32.65
N GLU A 114 -12.15 3.94 32.63
CA GLU A 114 -11.44 3.53 33.86
C GLU A 114 -10.65 4.67 34.50
N GLU A 115 -9.97 5.52 33.71
CA GLU A 115 -9.30 6.71 34.25
C GLU A 115 -10.30 7.72 34.84
N GLY A 116 -11.45 7.91 34.19
CA GLY A 116 -12.55 8.75 34.69
C GLY A 116 -13.16 8.25 35.99
N LEU A 117 -13.25 6.92 36.18
CA LEU A 117 -13.71 6.29 37.43
C LEU A 117 -12.65 6.34 38.54
N SER A 118 -11.36 6.24 38.21
CA SER A 118 -10.27 6.31 39.21
C SER A 118 -10.08 7.72 39.78
N THR A 119 -10.31 8.75 38.96
CA THR A 119 -10.13 10.16 39.34
C THR A 119 -11.34 10.73 40.09
N THR A 120 -12.54 10.18 39.87
CA THR A 120 -13.76 10.57 40.59
C THR A 120 -13.96 9.83 41.92
N GLY A 121 -13.18 8.79 42.20
CA GLY A 121 -13.23 8.01 43.44
C GLY A 121 -12.40 8.53 44.63
N ARG A 122 -11.68 9.65 44.48
CA ARG A 122 -10.87 10.24 45.57
C ARG A 122 -11.59 11.42 46.23
N VAL A 123 -12.75 11.15 46.81
CA VAL A 123 -13.37 12.06 47.79
C VAL A 123 -13.71 11.26 49.03
N GLN A 124 -13.25 11.79 50.18
CA GLN A 124 -13.51 11.42 51.57
C GLN A 124 -12.52 10.45 52.23
N GLY A 125 -11.87 10.97 53.27
CA GLY A 125 -10.94 10.32 54.18
C GLY A 125 -9.97 11.32 54.75
#